data_AF-A0A950A763-F1
#
_entry.id   AF-A0A950A763-F1
#
_cell.length_a   1.000
_cell.length_b   1.000
_cell.length_c   1.000
_cell.angle_alpha   90.00
_cell.angle_beta   90.00
_cell.angle_gamma   90.00
#
_symmetry.space_group_name_H-M   'P 1'
#
loop_
_entity.id
_entity.type
_entity.pdbx_description
1 polymer ?
#
loop_
_entity_poly.entity_id
_entity_poly.type
_entity_poly.pdbx_seq_one_letter_code
_entity_poly.pdbx_strand_id
1 'polypeptide(L)'
;AIQPSEPVVIDLWPSDFESACFADMTRTFVVGEAPAELRKYHELTRESLSRSLAAVRPGVAGKELHRLSCEPYERAGLPTQLSKAPGQVLEEGYFHSLGHGVGLEVHEAPLLRRGRTCWWPATSSRSSPVAIAPASADAGSRISCS
;
A
#
# COMPACT_ATOMS: atom_id res chain seq x y z
N ALA A 1 14.42 9.20 22.25
CA ALA A 1 12.99 9.35 22.58
C ALA A 1 12.27 9.74 21.30
N ILE A 2 11.06 9.21 21.07
CA ILE A 2 10.19 9.61 19.95
C ILE A 2 9.78 11.07 20.19
N GLN A 3 9.94 11.93 19.19
CA GLN A 3 9.60 13.35 19.33
C GLN A 3 8.09 13.59 19.11
N PRO A 4 7.49 14.60 19.76
CA PRO A 4 6.13 15.03 19.43
C PRO A 4 6.01 15.44 17.96
N SER A 5 4.83 15.20 17.37
CA SER A 5 4.49 15.51 15.97
C SER A 5 5.33 14.79 14.91
N GLU A 6 6.24 13.89 15.31
CA GLU A 6 6.96 12.98 14.42
C GLU A 6 6.09 11.73 14.16
N PRO A 7 5.87 11.35 12.89
CA PRO A 7 5.22 10.09 12.57
C PRO A 7 6.13 8.92 12.90
N VAL A 8 5.51 7.88 13.44
CA VAL A 8 6.13 6.58 13.67
C VAL A 8 5.38 5.57 12.82
N VAL A 9 6.04 5.09 11.78
CA VAL A 9 5.54 3.99 10.96
C VAL A 9 5.96 2.67 11.62
N ILE A 10 4.98 1.83 11.92
CA ILE A 10 5.18 0.49 12.45
C ILE A 10 4.70 -0.49 11.39
N ASP A 11 5.63 -1.28 10.87
CA ASP A 11 5.39 -2.30 9.85
C ASP A 11 5.76 -3.67 10.41
N LEU A 12 4.80 -4.60 10.43
CA LEU A 12 4.91 -5.86 11.17
C LEU A 12 4.32 -7.02 10.38
N TRP A 13 5.06 -8.14 10.35
CA TRP A 13 4.66 -9.37 9.68
C TRP A 13 4.75 -10.60 10.61
N PRO A 14 3.84 -10.77 11.59
CA PRO A 14 3.88 -11.93 12.47
C PRO A 14 3.54 -13.21 11.70
N SER A 15 4.20 -14.32 12.05
CA SER A 15 3.81 -15.66 11.60
C SER A 15 3.01 -16.39 12.67
N ASP A 16 2.03 -17.17 12.23
CA ASP A 16 1.33 -18.12 13.07
C ASP A 16 2.14 -19.43 13.18
N PHE A 17 2.34 -19.95 14.39
CA PHE A 17 3.19 -21.12 14.61
C PHE A 17 2.55 -22.43 14.12
N GLU A 18 1.23 -22.52 14.08
CA GLU A 18 0.52 -23.73 13.69
C GLU A 18 0.44 -23.86 12.17
N SER A 19 -0.01 -22.80 11.49
CA SER A 19 -0.18 -22.76 10.04
C SER A 19 1.08 -22.36 9.27
N ALA A 20 2.08 -21.79 9.94
CA ALA A 20 3.23 -21.12 9.34
C ALA A 20 2.87 -19.93 8.42
N CYS A 21 1.61 -19.50 8.39
CA CYS A 21 1.17 -18.36 7.58
C CYS A 21 1.57 -17.04 8.23
N PHE A 22 1.99 -16.09 7.39
CA PHE A 22 2.23 -14.71 7.78
C PHE A 22 0.92 -13.90 7.75
N ALA A 23 0.85 -12.91 8.63
CA ALA A 23 0.03 -11.71 8.44
C ALA A 23 0.96 -10.55 8.14
N ASP A 24 0.43 -9.48 7.54
CA ASP A 24 1.22 -8.29 7.22
C ASP A 24 0.36 -7.03 7.38
N MET A 25 0.87 -6.06 8.13
CA MET A 25 0.18 -4.80 8.36
C MET A 25 1.13 -3.66 8.74
N THR A 26 0.78 -2.47 8.24
CA THR A 26 1.45 -1.23 8.60
C THR A 26 0.48 -0.25 9.27
N ARG A 27 0.96 0.49 10.29
CA ARG A 27 0.22 1.59 10.95
C ARG A 27 1.14 2.78 11.18
N THR A 28 0.63 3.98 10.94
CA THR A 28 1.29 5.24 11.29
C THR A 28 0.70 5.80 12.57
N PHE A 29 1.55 6.14 13.53
CA PHE A 29 1.20 6.80 14.79
C PHE A 29 1.87 8.17 14.87
N VAL A 30 1.30 9.09 15.64
CA VAL A 30 1.94 10.37 15.98
C VAL A 30 1.74 10.61 17.46
N VAL A 31 2.80 11.05 18.14
CA VAL A 31 2.69 11.50 19.53
C VAL A 31 2.22 12.96 19.52
N GLY A 32 1.03 13.22 20.05
CA GLY A 32 0.43 14.55 20.05
C GLY A 32 -0.30 14.85 18.75
N GLU A 33 -0.21 16.09 18.27
CA GLU A 33 -0.97 16.56 17.12
C GLU A 33 -0.20 16.30 15.81
N ALA A 34 -0.85 15.65 14.84
CA ALA A 34 -0.28 15.38 13.53
C ALA A 34 -0.11 16.69 12.71
N PRO A 35 1.05 16.93 12.08
CA PRO A 35 1.23 18.05 11.15
C PRO A 35 0.18 18.04 10.03
N ALA A 36 -0.21 19.22 9.54
CA ALA A 36 -1.25 19.35 8.51
C ALA A 36 -0.90 18.56 7.22
N GLU A 37 0.38 18.57 6.84
CA GLU A 37 0.85 17.81 5.68
C GLU A 37 0.68 16.29 5.90
N LEU A 38 1.06 15.78 7.06
CA LEU A 38 0.89 14.37 7.40
C LEU A 38 -0.58 13.95 7.39
N ARG A 39 -1.49 14.80 7.88
CA ARG A 39 -2.94 14.55 7.79
C ARG A 39 -3.42 14.47 6.35
N LYS A 40 -2.95 15.38 5.48
CA LYS A 40 -3.25 15.35 4.04
C LYS A 40 -2.83 14.02 3.42
N TYR A 41 -1.59 13.57 3.65
CA TYR A 41 -1.13 12.28 3.13
C TYR A 41 -1.91 11.10 3.72
N HIS A 42 -2.21 11.11 5.02
CA HIS A 42 -3.03 10.08 5.66
C HIS A 42 -4.44 10.00 5.05
N GLU A 43 -5.08 11.13 4.76
CA GLU A 43 -6.38 11.17 4.09
C GLU A 43 -6.32 10.60 2.67
N LEU A 44 -5.28 10.94 1.90
CA LEU A 44 -5.03 10.39 0.57
C LEU A 44 -4.78 8.88 0.60
N THR A 45 -3.96 8.39 1.54
CA THR A 45 -3.73 6.96 1.78
C THR A 45 -5.04 6.25 2.12
N ARG A 46 -5.85 6.82 3.01
CA ARG A 46 -7.11 6.22 3.44
C ARG A 46 -8.12 6.16 2.29
N GLU A 47 -8.20 7.20 1.46
CA GLU A 47 -9.02 7.20 0.26
C GLU A 47 -8.53 6.15 -0.75
N SER A 48 -7.22 6.07 -0.97
CA SER A 48 -6.56 5.08 -1.82
C SER A 48 -6.91 3.64 -1.38
N LEU A 49 -6.79 3.34 -0.09
CA LEU A 49 -7.19 2.06 0.50
C LEU A 49 -8.65 1.74 0.27
N SER A 50 -9.53 2.68 0.59
CA SER A 50 -10.97 2.49 0.47
C SER A 50 -11.37 2.18 -0.98
N ARG A 51 -10.81 2.90 -1.95
CA ARG A 51 -11.04 2.67 -3.38
C ARG A 51 -10.52 1.31 -3.83
N SER A 52 -9.29 0.96 -3.45
CA SER A 52 -8.69 -0.33 -3.80
C SER A 52 -9.50 -1.48 -3.23
N LEU A 53 -9.84 -1.46 -1.94
CA LEU A 53 -10.65 -2.50 -1.29
C LEU A 53 -12.03 -2.66 -1.93
N ALA A 54 -12.72 -1.55 -2.24
CA ALA A 54 -14.03 -1.58 -2.87
C ALA A 54 -14.01 -2.20 -4.29
N ALA A 55 -12.87 -2.14 -4.98
CA ALA A 55 -12.71 -2.70 -6.32
C ALA A 55 -12.23 -4.16 -6.34
N VAL A 56 -11.83 -4.72 -5.20
CA VAL A 56 -11.39 -6.11 -5.09
C VAL A 56 -12.55 -7.04 -5.39
N ARG A 57 -12.34 -7.91 -6.38
CA ARG A 57 -13.27 -8.98 -6.73
C ARG A 57 -12.56 -10.07 -7.53
N PRO A 58 -13.09 -11.29 -7.59
CA PRO A 58 -12.52 -12.34 -8.43
C PRO A 58 -12.31 -11.88 -9.88
N GLY A 59 -11.16 -12.24 -10.46
CA GLY A 59 -10.78 -11.88 -11.82
C GLY A 59 -10.35 -10.41 -12.03
N VAL A 60 -10.30 -9.56 -11.00
CA VAL A 60 -9.72 -8.22 -11.15
C VAL A 60 -8.21 -8.34 -11.40
N ALA A 61 -7.69 -7.49 -12.28
CA ALA A 61 -6.28 -7.41 -12.57
C ALA A 61 -5.55 -6.53 -11.53
N GLY A 62 -4.44 -7.02 -10.96
CA GLY A 62 -3.70 -6.26 -9.94
C GLY A 62 -3.23 -4.86 -10.39
N LYS A 63 -2.93 -4.70 -11.69
CA LYS A 63 -2.61 -3.39 -12.28
C LYS A 63 -3.77 -2.38 -12.24
N GLU A 64 -5.02 -2.85 -12.29
CA GLU A 64 -6.20 -1.98 -12.23
C GLU A 64 -6.42 -1.49 -10.80
N LEU A 65 -6.20 -2.36 -9.81
CA LEU A 65 -6.20 -1.96 -8.40
C LEU A 65 -5.09 -0.94 -8.11
N HIS A 66 -3.88 -1.16 -8.62
CA HIS A 66 -2.78 -0.19 -8.52
C HIS A 66 -3.09 1.14 -9.22
N ARG A 67 -3.76 1.11 -10.36
CA ARG A 67 -4.22 2.34 -11.03
C ARG A 67 -5.21 3.12 -10.17
N LEU A 68 -6.18 2.44 -9.55
CA LEU A 68 -7.14 3.07 -8.64
C LEU A 68 -6.48 3.65 -7.39
N SER A 69 -5.41 3.01 -6.89
CA SER A 69 -4.70 3.51 -5.70
C SER A 69 -3.90 4.78 -5.98
N CYS A 70 -3.47 5.02 -7.22
CA CYS A 70 -2.80 6.25 -7.65
C CYS A 70 -3.75 7.47 -7.76
N GLU A 71 -5.04 7.26 -8.08
CA GLU A 71 -5.97 8.35 -8.42
C GLU A 71 -6.10 9.46 -7.36
N PRO A 72 -6.19 9.17 -6.04
CA PRO A 72 -6.27 10.23 -5.03
C PRO A 72 -5.05 11.15 -5.04
N TYR A 73 -3.86 10.58 -5.21
CA TYR A 73 -2.60 11.33 -5.25
C TYR A 73 -2.49 12.19 -6.49
N GLU A 74 -2.83 11.65 -7.66
CA GLU A 74 -2.81 12.40 -8.93
C GLU A 74 -3.81 13.55 -8.91
N ARG A 75 -5.01 13.34 -8.36
CA ARG A 75 -6.01 14.40 -8.14
C ARG A 75 -5.51 15.50 -7.21
N ALA A 76 -4.66 15.15 -6.24
CA ALA A 76 -4.03 16.10 -5.33
C ALA A 76 -2.78 16.78 -5.93
N GLY A 77 -2.45 16.50 -7.21
CA GLY A 77 -1.29 17.05 -7.90
C GLY A 77 0.03 16.40 -7.52
N LEU A 78 0.00 15.24 -6.85
CA LEU A 78 1.20 14.52 -6.42
C LEU A 78 1.65 13.49 -7.47
N PRO A 79 2.96 13.33 -7.68
CA PRO A 79 3.47 12.37 -8.64
C PRO A 79 3.25 10.93 -8.17
N THR A 80 3.09 10.02 -9.12
CA THR A 80 2.92 8.59 -8.89
C THR A 80 3.81 7.76 -9.82
N GLN A 81 3.87 6.45 -9.61
CA GLN A 81 4.49 5.54 -10.59
C GLN A 81 3.87 5.64 -12.00
N LEU A 82 2.63 6.15 -12.14
CA LEU A 82 1.94 6.29 -13.42
C LEU A 82 2.19 7.65 -14.06
N SER A 83 2.40 8.71 -13.27
CA SER A 83 2.62 10.07 -13.78
C SER A 83 4.08 10.49 -13.89
N LYS A 84 5.03 9.75 -13.31
CA LYS A 84 6.47 10.07 -13.42
C LYS A 84 7.03 9.96 -14.84
N ALA A 85 7.99 10.81 -15.16
CA ALA A 85 8.71 10.74 -16.44
C ALA A 85 9.59 9.46 -16.53
N PRO A 86 9.84 8.94 -17.75
CA PRO A 86 10.79 7.83 -17.94
C PRO A 86 12.16 8.16 -17.35
N GLY A 87 12.73 7.25 -16.56
CA GLY A 87 14.02 7.46 -15.89
C GLY A 87 13.97 8.32 -14.63
N GLN A 88 12.84 8.96 -14.31
CA GLN A 88 12.69 9.74 -13.09
C GLN A 88 12.61 8.84 -11.86
N VAL A 89 13.39 9.17 -10.83
CA VAL A 89 13.25 8.65 -9.47
C VAL A 89 12.33 9.60 -8.70
N LEU A 90 11.30 9.06 -8.08
CA LEU A 90 10.41 9.85 -7.22
C LEU A 90 10.90 9.75 -5.78
N GLU A 91 11.01 10.90 -5.11
CA GLU A 91 11.32 10.98 -3.68
C GLU A 91 10.10 11.38 -2.83
N GLU A 92 9.04 11.84 -3.49
CA GLU A 92 7.77 12.28 -2.92
C GLU A 92 6.59 11.71 -3.72
N GLY A 93 5.40 11.69 -3.10
CA GLY A 93 4.19 11.17 -3.73
C GLY A 93 4.08 9.65 -3.66
N TYR A 94 3.32 9.03 -4.57
CA TYR A 94 2.97 7.60 -4.49
C TYR A 94 3.75 6.74 -5.48
N PHE A 95 4.92 6.26 -5.05
CA PHE A 95 5.90 5.61 -5.90
C PHE A 95 6.16 4.13 -5.59
N HIS A 96 5.28 3.47 -4.83
CA HIS A 96 5.35 2.04 -4.49
C HIS A 96 4.31 1.20 -5.26
N SER A 97 4.43 -0.13 -5.16
CA SER A 97 3.31 -1.04 -5.50
C SER A 97 2.16 -0.89 -4.51
N LEU A 98 0.97 -1.36 -4.86
CA LEU A 98 -0.19 -1.34 -3.96
C LEU A 98 -0.13 -2.47 -2.91
N GLY A 99 0.54 -3.58 -3.23
CA GLY A 99 0.65 -4.71 -2.32
C GLY A 99 0.99 -6.02 -3.03
N HIS A 100 0.91 -7.10 -2.27
CA HIS A 100 1.31 -8.46 -2.65
C HIS A 100 0.45 -9.51 -1.95
N GLY A 101 0.56 -10.76 -2.38
CA GLY A 101 0.01 -11.90 -1.65
C GLY A 101 0.78 -12.11 -0.35
N VAL A 102 0.08 -12.61 0.67
CA VAL A 102 0.66 -13.03 1.94
C VAL A 102 0.13 -14.42 2.25
N GLY A 103 1.03 -15.33 2.63
CA GLY A 103 0.68 -16.71 2.92
C GLY A 103 1.81 -17.39 3.64
N LEU A 104 2.45 -18.38 3.01
CA LEU A 104 3.62 -19.04 3.58
C LEU A 104 4.89 -18.22 3.41
N GLU A 105 4.87 -17.27 2.48
CA GLU A 105 5.89 -16.23 2.35
C GLU A 105 5.26 -14.86 2.68
N VAL A 106 6.05 -13.96 3.25
CA VAL A 106 5.62 -12.57 3.49
C VAL A 106 5.26 -11.90 2.17
N HIS A 107 6.06 -12.13 1.13
CA HIS A 107 5.87 -11.59 -0.21
C HIS A 107 5.62 -12.70 -1.24
N GLU A 108 4.37 -13.08 -1.45
CA GLU A 108 3.97 -14.04 -2.49
C GLU A 108 3.10 -13.41 -3.59
N ALA A 109 2.80 -14.18 -4.65
CA ALA A 109 1.83 -13.76 -5.65
C ALA A 109 0.40 -13.75 -5.05
N PRO A 110 -0.51 -12.88 -5.52
CA PRO A 110 -0.40 -11.95 -6.64
C PRO A 110 0.29 -10.63 -6.30
N LEU A 111 0.95 -10.00 -7.28
CA LEU A 111 1.57 -8.67 -7.13
C LEU A 111 0.66 -7.57 -7.68
N LEU A 112 0.35 -6.57 -6.86
CA LEU A 112 -0.52 -5.43 -7.21
C LEU A 112 0.32 -4.22 -7.65
N ARG A 113 0.79 -4.23 -8.91
CA ARG A 113 1.66 -3.17 -9.47
C ARG A 113 1.32 -2.84 -10.91
N ARG A 114 1.89 -1.73 -11.43
CA ARG A 114 1.81 -1.26 -12.84
C ARG A 114 2.15 -2.31 -13.92
N GLY A 115 2.95 -3.32 -13.57
CA GLY A 115 3.52 -4.31 -14.50
C GLY A 115 2.57 -5.46 -14.92
N ARG A 116 3.14 -6.56 -15.42
CA ARG A 116 2.37 -7.73 -15.91
C ARG A 116 1.28 -8.15 -14.91
N THR A 117 0.06 -8.25 -15.41
CA THR A 117 -1.14 -8.64 -14.67
C THR A 117 -0.94 -9.99 -13.99
N CYS A 118 -1.05 -10.02 -12.66
CA CYS A 118 -1.43 -11.23 -11.95
C CYS A 118 -2.95 -11.18 -11.76
N TRP A 119 -3.65 -12.23 -12.20
CA TRP A 119 -5.09 -12.33 -12.07
C TRP A 119 -5.43 -12.81 -10.67
N TRP A 120 -6.42 -12.17 -10.03
CA TRP A 120 -7.06 -12.78 -8.87
C TRP A 120 -7.75 -14.07 -9.30
N PRO A 121 -7.33 -15.26 -8.82
CA PRO A 121 -7.90 -16.51 -9.30
C PRO A 121 -9.38 -16.58 -8.93
N ALA A 122 -10.23 -16.93 -9.90
CA ALA A 122 -11.64 -17.18 -9.67
C ALA A 122 -11.92 -18.58 -9.09
N THR A 123 -10.92 -19.49 -9.06
CA THR A 123 -11.14 -20.92 -8.86
C THR A 123 -10.05 -21.71 -8.09
N SER A 124 -9.04 -21.08 -7.46
CA SER A 124 -8.08 -21.85 -6.66
C SER A 124 -8.56 -22.04 -5.21
N SER A 125 -8.67 -23.29 -4.78
CA SER A 125 -8.93 -23.69 -3.38
C SER A 125 -7.83 -23.29 -2.39
N ARG A 126 -6.74 -22.69 -2.89
CA ARG A 126 -5.79 -21.88 -2.11
C ARG A 126 -6.00 -20.42 -2.50
N SER A 127 -6.88 -19.75 -1.75
CA SER A 127 -6.98 -18.30 -1.77
C SER A 127 -6.03 -17.77 -0.70
N SER A 128 -4.78 -17.49 -1.07
CA SER A 128 -3.90 -16.72 -0.18
C SER A 128 -4.52 -15.33 0.03
N PRO A 129 -4.62 -14.83 1.27
CA PRO A 129 -5.01 -13.45 1.50
C PRO A 129 -4.02 -12.51 0.79
N VAL A 130 -4.52 -11.38 0.32
CA VAL A 130 -3.68 -10.35 -0.32
C VAL A 130 -3.60 -9.17 0.62
N ALA A 131 -2.37 -8.78 0.95
CA ALA A 131 -2.13 -7.54 1.65
C ALA A 131 -2.36 -6.38 0.67
N ILE A 132 -3.41 -5.61 0.93
CA ILE A 132 -3.63 -4.32 0.29
C ILE A 132 -3.17 -3.27 1.30
N ALA A 133 -1.93 -2.87 1.13
CA ALA A 133 -1.27 -1.87 1.95
C ALA A 133 -0.91 -0.68 1.07
N PRO A 134 -1.88 0.21 0.73
CA PRO A 134 -1.51 1.51 0.23
C PRO A 134 -0.69 2.16 1.34
N ALA A 135 0.53 2.50 0.95
CA ALA A 135 1.58 2.83 1.86
C ALA A 135 1.19 3.79 3.01
N SER A 136 1.90 3.65 4.12
CA SER A 136 1.87 4.53 5.29
C SER A 136 2.63 5.84 5.03
N ALA A 137 2.05 6.98 5.42
CA ALA A 137 2.66 8.29 5.24
C ALA A 137 3.72 8.57 6.32
N ASP A 138 4.89 9.08 5.92
CA ASP A 138 5.97 9.54 6.80
C ASP A 138 6.21 11.06 6.61
N ALA A 139 6.89 11.69 7.58
CA ALA A 139 7.12 13.14 7.72
C ALA A 139 7.88 13.79 6.54
N GLY A 140 8.44 12.98 5.64
CA GLY A 140 9.12 13.43 4.43
C GLY A 140 8.31 13.25 3.14
N SER A 141 6.97 13.23 3.21
CA SER A 141 6.09 13.03 2.02
C SER A 141 6.30 11.66 1.33
N ARG A 142 6.95 10.74 2.04
CA ARG A 142 7.24 9.37 1.60
C ARG A 142 6.16 8.46 2.09
N ILE A 143 5.75 7.55 1.23
CA ILE A 143 4.70 6.60 1.54
C ILE A 143 5.40 5.24 1.58
N SER A 144 5.58 4.60 2.75
CA SER A 144 6.19 3.27 2.90
C SER A 144 5.15 2.15 2.84
N CYS A 145 5.31 1.19 1.91
CA CYS A 145 4.48 -0.02 1.84
C CYS A 145 5.12 -1.15 2.65
N SER A 146 4.28 -2.09 3.09
CA SER A 146 4.62 -3.49 3.35
C SER A 146 5.05 -4.21 2.05
#